data_AF-A0AA36GG61-F1
#
_entry.id   AF-A0AA36GG61-F1
#
_cell.length_a   1.000
_cell.length_b   1.000
_cell.length_c   1.000
_cell.angle_alpha   90.00
_cell.angle_beta   90.00
_cell.angle_gamma   90.00
#
_symmetry.space_group_name_H-M   'P 1'
#
loop_
_entity.id
_entity.type
_entity.pdbx_description
1 polymer ?
#
loop_
_entity_poly.entity_id
_entity_poly.type
_entity_poly.pdbx_seq_one_letter_code
_entity_poly.pdbx_strand_id
1 'polypeptide(L)'
;MLSGGSSTTKSLENLHKGVFIKSLNDRPFQVGSLQDAMHQFGLVDRVVSKSDPTFYALVEFSKEEYAQHAVLQRRMFIDDSEVAIGERNLSSAKSLGELPNLNAFGIIEDLNLFPGFAQQSARLHSVLAATQNSLQNIRDEIDTLRGHLEKYLSHVELEILWPQECISILGLDTNNATIFLHQDTLAMKNGRRYLDFGRDSDTLFSAPISDFLKKPIHPEELKRLSVPERIRLHYRLLLEIHREVPWLGNLRLNVEHGSITAFLGATCLCEIYLEQNPAQLFLQGLQNITPSKPICELCTVLRVWATLNGLIEASGSQVPLQSTIIVLMFALFFLLQEANLLMVPPKFYERLKKLARHASSIMEQYPDSFLELLRPVSSRIGTSYTSFRLDTVCEAFAPSWVEPIDLLAAFEILLEEVALLTPSFEETDEETLDGFMTLGVFIMTDRLWLGRRNIRRKMHSELTESLSSMTSSVILRAAGYMKIEFGHAILGFRALEGSRDELNRLTGFVQYLLDSCLTSLLGENRAPESQPTTITNIPEEDEPANGTE
;
A
#
# COMPACT_ATOMS: atom_id res chain seq x y z
N MET A 1 19.14 -15.94 -12.29
CA MET A 1 19.42 -16.22 -10.87
C MET A 1 19.65 -14.91 -10.14
N LEU A 2 18.62 -14.36 -9.50
CA LEU A 2 18.74 -13.43 -8.37
C LEU A 2 17.46 -13.61 -7.54
N SER A 3 17.59 -14.24 -6.39
CA SER A 3 16.56 -14.35 -5.36
C SER A 3 16.58 -13.09 -4.51
N GLY A 4 15.57 -12.24 -4.66
CA GLY A 4 15.37 -11.04 -3.86
C GLY A 4 13.96 -11.01 -3.29
N GLY A 5 13.65 -11.94 -2.39
CA GLY A 5 12.43 -11.92 -1.58
C GLY A 5 12.83 -11.97 -0.11
N SER A 6 12.20 -11.15 0.74
CA SER A 6 12.47 -10.96 2.18
C SER A 6 13.40 -9.78 2.57
N SER A 7 13.06 -8.54 2.20
CA SER A 7 13.73 -7.36 2.79
C SER A 7 12.80 -6.26 3.33
N THR A 8 11.50 -6.29 3.05
CA THR A 8 10.59 -5.17 3.37
C THR A 8 10.15 -5.13 4.84
N THR A 9 9.94 -6.27 5.50
CA THR A 9 9.54 -6.29 6.94
C THR A 9 10.67 -5.87 7.88
N LYS A 10 11.93 -6.22 7.58
CA LYS A 10 13.12 -5.73 8.33
C LYS A 10 13.42 -4.24 8.11
N SER A 11 12.81 -3.61 7.10
CA SER A 11 13.10 -2.23 6.72
C SER A 11 12.40 -1.18 7.59
N LEU A 12 11.31 -1.54 8.29
CA LEU A 12 10.57 -0.61 9.15
C LEU A 12 11.17 -0.55 10.57
N GLU A 13 11.59 -1.70 11.13
CA GLU A 13 12.21 -1.75 12.47
C GLU A 13 13.56 -1.03 12.56
N ASN A 14 14.24 -0.84 11.42
CA ASN A 14 15.56 -0.20 11.35
C ASN A 14 15.51 1.23 10.76
N LEU A 15 14.33 1.85 10.65
CA LEU A 15 14.18 3.23 10.18
C LEU A 15 15.09 4.20 10.98
N HIS A 16 15.04 4.09 12.31
CA HIS A 16 15.79 4.93 13.24
C HIS A 16 17.31 4.71 13.20
N LYS A 17 17.79 3.62 12.58
CA LYS A 17 19.21 3.31 12.44
C LYS A 17 19.79 3.73 11.09
N GLY A 18 18.97 4.30 10.20
CA GLY A 18 19.37 4.67 8.85
C GLY A 18 19.53 6.17 8.67
N VAL A 19 20.47 6.57 7.82
CA VAL A 19 20.65 7.95 7.37
C VAL A 19 20.72 8.01 5.84
N PHE A 20 20.24 9.12 5.27
CA PHE A 20 20.26 9.39 3.84
C PHE A 20 21.42 10.32 3.49
N ILE A 21 22.17 9.97 2.45
CA ILE A 21 23.34 10.69 1.98
C ILE A 21 23.08 11.20 0.56
N LYS A 22 23.32 12.49 0.34
CA LYS A 22 23.15 13.15 -0.97
C LYS A 22 24.36 14.02 -1.30
N SER A 23 24.90 13.87 -2.50
CA SER A 23 25.91 14.81 -3.04
C SER A 23 25.31 16.19 -3.27
N LEU A 24 26.01 17.24 -2.83
CA LEU A 24 25.59 18.64 -2.96
C LEU A 24 26.18 19.34 -4.17
N ASN A 25 27.27 18.83 -4.74
CA ASN A 25 28.03 19.47 -5.79
C ASN A 25 27.95 18.72 -7.14
N ASP A 26 26.92 17.87 -7.30
CA ASP A 26 26.70 17.03 -8.49
C ASP A 26 27.94 16.21 -8.90
N ARG A 27 28.77 15.83 -7.91
CA ARG A 27 29.85 14.86 -8.09
C ARG A 27 29.47 13.54 -7.42
N PRO A 28 29.56 12.40 -8.12
CA PRO A 28 29.24 11.12 -7.51
C PRO A 28 30.40 10.68 -6.59
N PHE A 29 30.07 9.92 -5.55
CA PHE A 29 31.03 9.35 -4.61
C PHE A 29 30.99 7.81 -4.68
N GLN A 30 32.10 7.16 -4.28
CA GLN A 30 32.20 5.70 -4.26
C GLN A 30 31.52 5.13 -3.00
N VAL A 31 30.81 4.02 -3.14
CA VAL A 31 30.12 3.37 -2.01
C VAL A 31 31.11 2.88 -0.94
N GLY A 32 32.27 2.37 -1.36
CA GLY A 32 33.34 1.97 -0.43
C GLY A 32 33.86 3.12 0.41
N SER A 33 34.22 4.25 -0.23
CA SER A 33 34.66 5.46 0.46
C SER A 33 33.59 6.01 1.41
N LEU A 34 32.31 5.96 1.01
CA LEU A 34 31.20 6.32 1.88
C LEU A 34 31.12 5.42 3.11
N GLN A 35 31.22 4.11 2.95
CA GLN A 35 31.18 3.17 4.07
C GLN A 35 32.31 3.46 5.07
N ASP A 36 33.53 3.61 4.57
CA ASP A 36 34.71 3.93 5.39
C ASP A 36 34.56 5.26 6.13
N ALA A 37 34.05 6.28 5.45
CA ALA A 37 33.84 7.59 6.06
C ALA A 37 32.74 7.57 7.13
N MET A 38 31.69 6.76 6.94
CA MET A 38 30.58 6.66 7.89
C MET A 38 30.92 5.83 9.13
N HIS A 39 31.94 4.97 9.06
CA HIS A 39 32.44 4.24 10.22
C HIS A 39 32.92 5.14 11.36
N GLN A 40 33.23 6.42 11.11
CA GLN A 40 33.60 7.38 12.16
C GLN A 40 32.46 7.66 13.15
N PHE A 41 31.19 7.46 12.75
CA PHE A 41 30.02 7.66 13.61
C PHE A 41 29.62 6.39 14.37
N GLY A 42 30.05 5.22 13.89
CA GLY A 42 29.76 3.92 14.50
C GLY A 42 29.81 2.77 13.51
N LEU A 43 29.48 1.56 13.98
CA LEU A 43 29.48 0.37 13.13
C LEU A 43 28.33 0.42 12.11
N VAL A 44 28.69 0.47 10.83
CA VAL A 44 27.79 0.42 9.66
C VAL A 44 27.45 -1.04 9.35
N ASP A 45 26.17 -1.39 9.37
CA ASP A 45 25.69 -2.73 9.00
C ASP A 45 25.58 -2.88 7.49
N ARG A 46 25.15 -1.81 6.80
CA ARG A 46 24.88 -1.85 5.37
C ARG A 46 24.89 -0.46 4.74
N VAL A 47 25.36 -0.38 3.50
CA VAL A 47 25.14 0.77 2.60
C VAL A 47 24.31 0.30 1.41
N VAL A 48 23.22 1.03 1.10
CA VAL A 48 22.32 0.75 -0.02
C VAL A 48 22.40 1.91 -1.01
N SER A 49 22.85 1.62 -2.23
CA SER A 49 22.84 2.55 -3.36
C SER A 49 22.22 1.88 -4.60
N LYS A 50 21.84 2.69 -5.60
CA LYS A 50 21.32 2.19 -6.88
C LYS A 50 22.42 1.87 -7.90
N SER A 51 23.56 2.54 -7.77
CA SER A 51 24.73 2.37 -8.63
C SER A 51 25.99 2.61 -7.80
N ASP A 52 27.15 2.26 -8.33
CA ASP A 52 28.45 2.66 -7.79
C ASP A 52 29.34 3.06 -8.98
N PRO A 53 29.79 4.33 -9.08
CA PRO A 53 29.60 5.43 -8.13
C PRO A 53 28.14 5.96 -8.06
N THR A 54 27.82 6.72 -7.01
CA THR A 54 26.45 7.19 -6.73
C THR A 54 26.38 8.65 -6.28
N PHE A 55 25.23 9.29 -6.50
CA PHE A 55 24.88 10.61 -5.96
C PHE A 55 24.07 10.53 -4.67
N TYR A 56 23.50 9.35 -4.40
CA TYR A 56 22.60 9.10 -3.29
C TYR A 56 22.86 7.73 -2.68
N ALA A 57 22.86 7.64 -1.37
CA ALA A 57 22.98 6.37 -0.66
C ALA A 57 22.20 6.39 0.65
N LEU A 58 21.81 5.22 1.11
CA LEU A 58 21.28 4.99 2.44
C LEU A 58 22.33 4.23 3.24
N VAL A 59 22.65 4.70 4.43
CA VAL A 59 23.60 4.04 5.34
C VAL A 59 22.84 3.59 6.57
N GLU A 60 22.89 2.29 6.86
CA GLU A 60 22.27 1.69 8.04
C GLU A 60 23.35 1.33 9.06
N PHE A 61 23.19 1.85 10.27
CA PHE A 61 24.04 1.56 11.40
C PHE A 61 23.49 0.40 12.24
N SER A 62 24.37 -0.24 13.00
CA SER A 62 24.01 -1.26 14.00
C SER A 62 23.13 -0.70 15.14
N LYS A 63 23.27 0.59 15.46
CA LYS A 63 22.54 1.30 16.54
C LYS A 63 22.00 2.65 16.07
N GLU A 64 20.90 3.07 16.68
CA GLU A 64 20.24 4.35 16.43
C GLU A 64 21.10 5.56 16.83
N GLU A 65 21.82 5.47 17.95
CA GLU A 65 22.71 6.53 18.45
C GLU A 65 23.75 6.97 17.39
N TYR A 66 24.25 6.03 16.59
CA TYR A 66 25.22 6.32 15.52
C TYR A 66 24.58 7.08 14.35
N ALA A 67 23.33 6.76 14.01
CA ALA A 67 22.57 7.50 13.02
C ALA A 67 22.29 8.94 13.47
N GLN A 68 21.91 9.12 14.74
CA GLN A 68 21.70 10.45 15.33
C GLN A 68 22.99 11.29 15.31
N HIS A 69 24.13 10.71 15.70
CA HIS A 69 25.43 11.40 15.62
C HIS A 69 25.80 11.80 14.18
N ALA A 70 25.56 10.91 13.21
CA ALA A 70 25.82 11.23 11.80
C ALA A 70 24.92 12.36 11.28
N VAL A 71 23.64 12.39 11.67
CA VAL A 71 22.68 13.44 11.29
C VAL A 71 23.08 14.79 11.88
N LEU A 72 23.55 14.83 13.13
CA LEU A 72 24.00 16.06 13.78
C LEU A 72 25.18 16.71 13.05
N GLN A 73 26.01 15.92 12.37
CA GLN A 73 27.12 16.43 11.56
C GLN A 73 26.63 17.21 10.34
N ARG A 74 25.42 16.91 9.82
CA ARG A 74 24.72 17.51 8.65
C ARG A 74 25.44 17.42 7.31
N ARG A 75 26.76 17.57 7.27
CA ARG A 75 27.57 17.56 6.04
C ARG A 75 28.95 16.98 6.29
N MET A 76 29.50 16.33 5.27
CA MET A 76 30.88 15.86 5.29
C MET A 76 31.44 15.77 3.88
N PHE A 77 32.76 15.57 3.77
CA PHE A 77 33.42 15.26 2.50
C PHE A 77 33.66 13.77 2.39
N ILE A 78 33.33 13.22 1.23
CA ILE A 78 33.63 11.84 0.83
C ILE A 78 34.31 11.92 -0.53
N ASP A 79 35.55 11.46 -0.58
CA ASP A 79 36.46 11.74 -1.70
C ASP A 79 36.54 13.26 -1.93
N ASP A 80 36.22 13.73 -3.15
CA ASP A 80 36.14 15.15 -3.53
C ASP A 80 34.70 15.70 -3.56
N SER A 81 33.73 14.97 -2.99
CA SER A 81 32.31 15.30 -3.01
C SER A 81 31.84 15.79 -1.64
N GLU A 82 31.25 16.99 -1.58
CA GLU A 82 30.54 17.46 -0.38
C GLU A 82 29.17 16.76 -0.35
N VAL A 83 28.90 16.03 0.74
CA VAL A 83 27.63 15.31 0.92
C VAL A 83 26.85 15.90 2.09
N ALA A 84 25.53 15.94 1.94
CA ALA A 84 24.59 16.18 3.02
C ALA A 84 24.17 14.85 3.65
N ILE A 85 24.12 14.84 4.98
CA ILE A 85 23.63 13.75 5.81
C ILE A 85 22.29 14.18 6.37
N GLY A 86 21.24 13.45 6.01
CA GLY A 86 19.88 13.67 6.48
C GLY A 86 19.31 12.44 7.17
N GLU A 87 18.26 12.65 7.96
CA GLU A 87 17.49 11.56 8.53
C GLU A 87 16.86 10.72 7.42
N ARG A 88 16.73 9.40 7.66
CA ARG A 88 16.01 8.51 6.77
C ARG A 88 14.52 8.80 6.85
N ASN A 89 14.02 9.58 5.89
CA ASN A 89 12.60 9.88 5.75
C ASN A 89 11.89 8.88 4.83
N LEU A 90 10.63 8.57 5.14
CA LEU A 90 9.76 7.66 4.37
C LEU A 90 9.27 8.26 3.03
N SER A 91 9.62 9.50 2.70
CA SER A 91 9.28 10.16 1.45
C SER A 91 10.34 9.91 0.37
N SER A 92 10.31 8.73 -0.25
CA SER A 92 10.97 8.54 -1.55
C SER A 92 9.98 8.79 -2.70
N ALA A 93 9.49 10.02 -2.82
CA ALA A 93 9.04 10.56 -4.09
C ALA A 93 10.07 11.60 -4.53
N LYS A 94 10.59 11.42 -5.74
CA LYS A 94 11.55 12.33 -6.36
C LYS A 94 10.99 13.76 -6.39
N SER A 95 11.89 14.70 -6.08
CA SER A 95 12.04 16.06 -6.63
C SER A 95 11.12 17.20 -6.16
N LEU A 96 11.83 18.28 -5.77
CA LEU A 96 11.51 19.71 -5.85
C LEU A 96 10.41 20.21 -4.92
N GLY A 97 10.71 21.27 -4.17
CA GLY A 97 9.79 21.90 -3.22
C GLY A 97 9.90 21.31 -1.83
N GLU A 98 10.18 22.15 -0.85
CA GLU A 98 10.01 21.86 0.57
C GLU A 98 8.53 21.58 0.82
N LEU A 99 8.08 20.36 0.54
CA LEU A 99 6.84 19.84 1.09
C LEU A 99 7.00 19.87 2.62
N PRO A 100 5.96 20.28 3.37
CA PRO A 100 6.00 20.23 4.82
C PRO A 100 6.21 18.77 5.22
N ASN A 101 7.46 18.43 5.57
CA ASN A 101 7.80 17.12 6.11
C ASN A 101 6.90 16.90 7.32
N LEU A 102 5.95 15.97 7.19
CA LEU A 102 5.13 15.48 8.28
C LEU A 102 6.03 14.77 9.29
N ASN A 103 6.66 15.54 10.17
CA ASN A 103 7.40 15.00 11.30
C ASN A 103 6.38 14.43 12.29
N ALA A 104 6.20 13.12 12.29
CA ALA A 104 5.28 12.43 13.19
C ALA A 104 5.53 12.80 14.66
N PHE A 105 6.81 13.00 15.05
CA PHE A 105 7.15 13.46 16.40
C PHE A 105 6.69 14.89 16.64
N GLY A 106 6.91 15.79 15.68
CA GLY A 106 6.45 17.19 15.79
C GLY A 106 4.93 17.31 15.88
N ILE A 107 4.18 16.45 15.16
CA ILE A 107 2.72 16.41 15.24
C ILE A 107 2.27 15.86 16.59
N ILE A 108 2.91 14.80 17.11
CA ILE A 108 2.58 14.26 18.44
C ILE A 108 2.87 15.30 19.53
N GLU A 109 4.00 16.00 19.46
CA GLU A 109 4.36 17.08 20.39
C GLU A 109 3.36 18.24 20.32
N ASP A 110 2.96 18.67 19.12
CA ASP A 110 1.97 19.72 18.94
C ASP A 110 0.58 19.32 19.45
N LEU A 111 0.15 18.07 19.20
CA LEU A 111 -1.13 17.54 19.68
C LEU A 111 -1.18 17.38 21.21
N ASN A 112 -0.04 17.13 21.88
CA ASN A 112 0.03 17.09 23.34
C ASN A 112 -0.37 18.43 24.00
N LEU A 113 -0.32 19.54 23.26
CA LEU A 113 -0.71 20.86 23.76
C LEU A 113 -2.23 21.05 23.84
N PHE A 114 -3.02 20.18 23.21
CA PHE A 114 -4.47 20.29 23.11
C PHE A 114 -5.17 19.21 23.94
N PRO A 115 -6.04 19.59 24.89
CA PRO A 115 -6.82 18.63 25.67
C PRO A 115 -8.03 18.13 24.89
N GLY A 116 -8.25 16.82 24.87
CA GLY A 116 -9.46 16.23 24.34
C GLY A 116 -9.38 15.88 22.84
N PHE A 117 -10.09 14.81 22.47
CA PHE A 117 -10.13 14.28 21.11
C PHE A 117 -10.51 15.34 20.08
N ALA A 118 -11.56 16.13 20.36
CA ALA A 118 -12.07 17.15 19.42
C ALA A 118 -11.07 18.29 19.17
N GLN A 119 -10.30 18.70 20.18
CA GLN A 119 -9.31 19.77 20.00
C GLN A 119 -8.08 19.25 19.26
N GLN A 120 -7.67 18.00 19.55
CA GLN A 120 -6.60 17.31 18.84
C GLN A 120 -6.96 17.05 17.37
N SER A 121 -8.20 16.64 17.08
CA SER A 121 -8.67 16.43 15.70
C SER A 121 -8.72 17.73 14.90
N ALA A 122 -9.26 18.80 15.49
CA ALA A 122 -9.30 20.12 14.88
C ALA A 122 -7.89 20.68 14.65
N ARG A 123 -6.97 20.49 15.61
CA ARG A 123 -5.57 20.91 15.46
C ARG A 123 -4.88 20.14 14.34
N LEU A 124 -4.98 18.80 14.34
CA LEU A 124 -4.39 17.97 13.31
C LEU A 124 -4.90 18.37 11.91
N HIS A 125 -6.21 18.58 11.78
CA HIS A 125 -6.81 19.05 10.54
C HIS A 125 -6.27 20.42 10.13
N SER A 126 -6.10 21.36 11.06
CA SER A 126 -5.56 22.69 10.75
C SER A 126 -4.08 22.69 10.33
N VAL A 127 -3.26 21.78 10.90
CA VAL A 127 -1.83 21.65 10.57
C VAL A 127 -1.66 21.01 9.20
N LEU A 128 -2.53 20.06 8.87
CA LEU A 128 -2.51 19.38 7.60
C LEU A 128 -3.19 20.18 6.49
N ALA A 129 -4.24 20.93 6.76
CA ALA A 129 -4.97 21.68 5.75
C ALA A 129 -4.04 22.59 4.93
N ALA A 130 -4.22 22.58 3.60
CA ALA A 130 -3.48 23.48 2.71
C ALA A 130 -3.67 24.94 3.15
N THR A 131 -2.60 25.73 3.15
CA THR A 131 -2.73 27.15 3.51
C THR A 131 -3.49 27.91 2.42
N GLN A 132 -4.13 29.03 2.76
CA GLN A 132 -4.79 29.89 1.76
C GLN A 132 -3.83 30.35 0.65
N ASN A 133 -2.57 30.61 0.98
CA ASN A 133 -1.55 30.96 0.00
C ASN A 133 -1.23 29.79 -0.93
N SER A 134 -1.10 28.56 -0.39
CA SER A 134 -0.90 27.36 -1.20
C SER A 134 -2.08 27.12 -2.15
N LEU A 135 -3.31 27.28 -1.66
CA LEU A 135 -4.52 27.17 -2.48
C LEU A 135 -4.54 28.24 -3.58
N GLN A 136 -4.18 29.49 -3.26
CA GLN A 136 -4.15 30.56 -4.25
C GLN A 136 -3.09 30.32 -5.33
N ASN A 137 -1.90 29.86 -4.96
CA ASN A 137 -0.87 29.51 -5.95
C ASN A 137 -1.36 28.40 -6.90
N ILE A 138 -2.01 27.36 -6.36
CA ILE A 138 -2.59 26.28 -7.17
C ILE A 138 -3.72 26.83 -8.07
N ARG A 139 -4.55 27.78 -7.59
CA ARG A 139 -5.55 28.45 -8.43
C ARG A 139 -4.90 29.17 -9.61
N ASP A 140 -3.88 29.97 -9.34
CA ASP A 140 -3.20 30.76 -10.36
C ASP A 140 -2.54 29.86 -11.43
N GLU A 141 -1.95 28.73 -11.00
CA GLU A 141 -1.40 27.70 -11.89
C GLU A 141 -2.51 27.02 -12.71
N ILE A 142 -3.63 26.64 -12.10
CA ILE A 142 -4.74 25.99 -12.81
C ILE A 142 -5.45 26.95 -13.77
N ASP A 143 -5.63 28.22 -13.41
CA ASP A 143 -6.21 29.23 -14.31
C ASP A 143 -5.27 29.49 -15.50
N THR A 144 -3.95 29.47 -15.28
CA THR A 144 -2.97 29.50 -16.35
C THR A 144 -3.11 28.26 -17.24
N LEU A 145 -3.19 27.07 -16.66
CA LEU A 145 -3.40 25.81 -17.40
C LEU A 145 -4.69 25.85 -18.22
N ARG A 146 -5.79 26.37 -17.65
CA ARG A 146 -7.07 26.57 -18.34
C ARG A 146 -6.87 27.47 -19.57
N GLY A 147 -6.24 28.62 -19.40
CA GLY A 147 -5.98 29.56 -20.49
C GLY A 147 -5.11 28.95 -21.61
N HIS A 148 -4.19 28.04 -21.29
CA HIS A 148 -3.44 27.30 -22.30
C HIS A 148 -4.29 26.22 -22.99
N LEU A 149 -5.11 25.48 -22.25
CA LEU A 149 -6.01 24.46 -22.82
C LEU A 149 -7.05 25.06 -23.76
N GLU A 150 -7.61 26.23 -23.41
CA GLU A 150 -8.57 26.97 -24.23
C GLU A 150 -8.02 27.41 -25.59
N LYS A 151 -6.70 27.46 -25.77
CA LYS A 151 -6.07 27.69 -27.09
C LYS A 151 -6.29 26.51 -28.05
N TYR A 152 -6.38 25.29 -27.50
CA TYR A 152 -6.45 24.05 -28.28
C TYR A 152 -7.84 23.42 -28.26
N LEU A 153 -8.65 23.72 -27.25
CA LEU A 153 -9.96 23.13 -27.00
C LEU A 153 -11.00 24.24 -26.94
N SER A 154 -12.12 24.09 -27.65
CA SER A 154 -13.24 25.00 -27.46
C SER A 154 -14.06 24.60 -26.23
N HIS A 155 -14.40 25.56 -25.37
CA HIS A 155 -15.23 25.37 -24.17
C HIS A 155 -14.62 24.38 -23.17
N VAL A 156 -13.56 24.81 -22.48
CA VAL A 156 -12.93 24.05 -21.39
C VAL A 156 -13.48 24.55 -20.07
N GLU A 157 -14.03 23.64 -19.27
CA GLU A 157 -14.32 23.90 -17.87
C GLU A 157 -13.43 23.00 -17.03
N LEU A 158 -12.66 23.60 -16.12
CA LEU A 158 -11.88 22.85 -15.15
C LEU A 158 -12.61 22.94 -13.82
N GLU A 159 -13.21 21.82 -13.40
CA GLU A 159 -13.67 21.64 -12.02
C GLU A 159 -12.49 21.11 -11.20
N ILE A 160 -12.22 21.75 -10.07
CA ILE A 160 -11.12 21.39 -9.19
C ILE A 160 -11.75 20.88 -7.91
N LEU A 161 -11.44 19.64 -7.55
CA LEU A 161 -11.63 19.21 -6.17
C LEU A 161 -10.36 19.56 -5.41
N TRP A 162 -10.49 20.52 -4.49
CA TRP A 162 -9.35 21.02 -3.73
C TRP A 162 -8.79 19.94 -2.81
N PRO A 163 -7.50 20.02 -2.41
CA PRO A 163 -6.92 19.08 -1.45
C PRO A 163 -7.71 18.98 -0.13
N GLN A 164 -8.33 20.08 0.30
CA GLN A 164 -9.18 20.16 1.50
C GLN A 164 -10.54 19.47 1.31
N GLU A 165 -10.98 19.35 0.06
CA GLU A 165 -12.23 18.69 -0.38
C GLU A 165 -11.93 17.26 -0.89
N CYS A 166 -10.67 16.94 -1.16
CA CYS A 166 -10.21 15.65 -1.61
C CYS A 166 -9.92 14.73 -0.44
N ILE A 167 -10.96 14.05 0.03
CA ILE A 167 -10.82 12.79 0.77
C ILE A 167 -10.07 11.72 -0.08
N SER A 168 -9.99 11.92 -1.41
CA SER A 168 -9.67 10.87 -2.39
C SER A 168 -8.19 10.73 -2.81
N ILE A 169 -7.29 11.71 -2.61
CA ILE A 169 -5.96 11.61 -3.26
C ILE A 169 -4.91 11.05 -2.31
N LEU A 170 -4.53 9.80 -2.57
CA LEU A 170 -3.35 8.96 -2.25
C LEU A 170 -2.13 9.42 -1.40
N GLY A 171 -2.08 10.59 -0.77
CA GLY A 171 -0.97 10.95 0.13
C GLY A 171 -1.39 11.83 1.30
N LEU A 172 -0.76 11.65 2.48
CA LEU A 172 -0.86 12.64 3.57
C LEU A 172 -0.41 14.05 3.15
N ASP A 173 0.22 14.16 1.98
CA ASP A 173 0.59 15.40 1.31
C ASP A 173 -0.66 16.16 0.87
N THR A 174 -1.00 17.18 1.64
CA THR A 174 -2.19 18.01 1.50
C THR A 174 -2.13 19.03 0.37
N ASN A 175 -1.17 18.89 -0.54
CA ASN A 175 -1.06 19.70 -1.73
C ASN A 175 -1.55 18.97 -2.98
N ASN A 176 -2.07 17.75 -2.88
CA ASN A 176 -2.54 17.04 -4.08
C ASN A 176 -3.94 17.51 -4.47
N ALA A 177 -4.17 17.81 -5.75
CA ALA A 177 -5.47 18.27 -6.24
C ALA A 177 -6.01 17.37 -7.37
N THR A 178 -7.32 17.15 -7.39
CA THR A 178 -7.96 16.42 -8.49
C THR A 178 -8.58 17.46 -9.41
N ILE A 179 -8.31 17.35 -10.70
CA ILE A 179 -8.87 18.24 -11.72
C ILE A 179 -9.78 17.40 -12.61
N PHE A 180 -11.05 17.76 -12.69
CA PHE A 180 -11.92 17.26 -13.75
C PHE A 180 -11.92 18.25 -14.89
N LEU A 181 -11.51 17.77 -16.05
CA LEU A 181 -11.60 18.50 -17.29
C LEU A 181 -12.96 18.19 -17.91
N HIS A 182 -13.90 19.08 -17.68
CA HIS A 182 -15.21 19.08 -18.32
C HIS A 182 -15.13 19.79 -19.65
N GLN A 183 -15.83 19.22 -20.62
CA GLN A 183 -16.07 19.87 -21.90
C GLN A 183 -17.57 19.99 -22.02
N ASP A 184 -18.07 21.12 -21.50
CA ASP A 184 -19.48 21.33 -21.35
C ASP A 184 -20.17 21.42 -22.71
N THR A 185 -21.33 20.78 -22.77
CA THR A 185 -22.19 20.71 -23.94
C THR A 185 -23.31 21.75 -23.89
N LEU A 186 -23.51 22.39 -22.73
CA LEU A 186 -24.56 23.39 -22.51
C LEU A 186 -24.34 24.71 -23.26
N ALA A 187 -23.11 24.97 -23.75
CA ALA A 187 -22.82 26.10 -24.63
C ALA A 187 -23.51 25.97 -26.03
N MET A 188 -24.09 24.82 -26.36
CA MET A 188 -24.83 24.60 -27.60
C MET A 188 -26.29 25.09 -27.53
N LYS A 189 -26.54 26.25 -26.91
CA LYS A 189 -27.83 26.97 -27.07
C LYS A 189 -27.99 27.58 -28.47
N ASN A 190 -26.94 27.60 -29.30
CA ASN A 190 -26.95 28.25 -30.61
C ASN A 190 -26.80 27.25 -31.76
N GLY A 191 -27.78 26.35 -31.94
CA GLY A 191 -28.33 25.88 -33.23
C GLY A 191 -27.41 25.44 -34.39
N ARG A 192 -26.09 25.29 -34.24
CA ARG A 192 -25.22 24.81 -35.32
C ARG A 192 -25.29 23.29 -35.39
N ARG A 193 -25.66 22.78 -36.57
CA ARG A 193 -25.85 21.36 -36.83
C ARG A 193 -24.53 20.58 -36.68
N TYR A 194 -24.64 19.37 -36.16
CA TYR A 194 -23.60 18.36 -35.91
C TYR A 194 -22.61 18.05 -37.05
N LEU A 195 -22.87 18.53 -38.28
CA LEU A 195 -22.18 18.11 -39.51
C LEU A 195 -20.92 18.91 -39.84
N ASP A 196 -20.67 20.05 -39.17
CA ASP A 196 -19.55 20.95 -39.52
C ASP A 196 -18.25 20.70 -38.74
N PHE A 197 -18.28 19.79 -37.73
CA PHE A 197 -17.10 19.41 -36.95
C PHE A 197 -16.42 18.19 -37.59
N GLY A 198 -15.40 18.50 -38.39
CA GLY A 198 -14.94 17.69 -39.51
C GLY A 198 -13.64 16.89 -39.33
N ARG A 199 -13.09 16.74 -38.11
CA ARG A 199 -11.95 15.83 -37.90
C ARG A 199 -12.43 14.47 -37.39
N ASP A 200 -11.94 13.41 -38.01
CA ASP A 200 -12.06 12.04 -37.51
C ASP A 200 -10.95 11.72 -36.50
N SER A 201 -11.02 10.53 -35.89
CA SER A 201 -10.02 10.08 -34.90
C SER A 201 -8.61 10.13 -35.47
N ASP A 202 -8.42 9.59 -36.68
CA ASP A 202 -7.12 9.54 -37.35
C ASP A 202 -6.54 10.93 -37.57
N THR A 203 -7.36 11.90 -37.97
CA THR A 203 -6.95 13.30 -38.14
C THR A 203 -6.57 13.93 -36.80
N LEU A 204 -7.29 13.66 -35.72
CA LEU A 204 -6.96 14.21 -34.38
C LEU A 204 -5.62 13.68 -33.85
N PHE A 205 -5.27 12.42 -34.13
CA PHE A 205 -4.01 11.84 -33.68
C PHE A 205 -2.83 12.11 -34.62
N SER A 206 -3.07 12.25 -35.93
CA SER A 206 -2.02 12.48 -36.92
C SER A 206 -1.70 13.97 -37.14
N ALA A 207 -2.66 14.88 -36.97
CA ALA A 207 -2.44 16.31 -37.19
C ALA A 207 -1.40 16.88 -36.20
N PRO A 208 -0.53 17.81 -36.63
CA PRO A 208 0.38 18.51 -35.73
C PRO A 208 -0.42 19.41 -34.75
N ILE A 209 0.05 19.51 -33.51
CA ILE A 209 -0.67 20.22 -32.43
C ILE A 209 -0.85 21.72 -32.77
N SER A 210 0.07 22.30 -33.54
CA SER A 210 -0.03 23.67 -34.05
C SER A 210 -1.29 23.94 -34.89
N ASP A 211 -1.88 22.93 -35.51
CA ASP A 211 -3.10 23.09 -36.30
C ASP A 211 -4.32 23.32 -35.39
N PHE A 212 -4.28 22.81 -34.16
CA PHE A 212 -5.33 23.01 -33.18
C PHE A 212 -5.37 24.45 -32.66
N LEU A 213 -4.26 25.21 -32.74
CA LEU A 213 -4.27 26.65 -32.43
C LEU A 213 -5.09 27.46 -33.44
N LYS A 214 -5.11 27.02 -34.71
CA LYS A 214 -5.89 27.69 -35.77
C LYS A 214 -7.35 27.25 -35.74
N LYS A 215 -7.58 25.98 -35.38
CA LYS A 215 -8.91 25.38 -35.28
C LYS A 215 -8.98 24.54 -33.99
N PRO A 216 -9.43 25.13 -32.88
CA PRO A 216 -9.60 24.41 -31.61
C PRO A 216 -10.45 23.17 -31.77
N ILE A 217 -10.17 22.14 -30.97
CA ILE A 217 -10.89 20.87 -30.96
C ILE A 217 -12.25 21.07 -30.30
N HIS A 218 -13.29 20.64 -31.00
CA HIS A 218 -14.66 20.78 -30.53
C HIS A 218 -15.03 19.62 -29.57
N PRO A 219 -15.86 19.86 -28.52
CA PRO A 219 -16.34 18.81 -27.62
C PRO A 219 -16.97 17.62 -28.38
N GLU A 220 -17.67 17.89 -29.48
CA GLU A 220 -18.27 16.84 -30.32
C GLU A 220 -17.24 15.99 -31.08
N GLU A 221 -16.06 16.53 -31.43
CA GLU A 221 -14.97 15.74 -32.01
C GLU A 221 -14.40 14.79 -30.96
N LEU A 222 -14.37 15.21 -29.70
CA LEU A 222 -13.86 14.45 -28.57
C LEU A 222 -14.83 13.35 -28.13
N LYS A 223 -16.14 13.60 -28.16
CA LYS A 223 -17.16 12.57 -27.87
C LYS A 223 -17.13 11.36 -28.81
N ARG A 224 -16.60 11.52 -30.03
CA ARG A 224 -16.42 10.41 -30.99
C ARG A 224 -15.29 9.46 -30.57
N LEU A 225 -14.40 9.90 -29.70
CA LEU A 225 -13.28 9.13 -29.20
C LEU A 225 -13.69 8.31 -27.97
N SER A 226 -13.16 7.10 -27.89
CA SER A 226 -13.25 6.30 -26.66
C SER A 226 -12.57 7.02 -25.48
N VAL A 227 -12.89 6.62 -24.24
CA VAL A 227 -12.24 7.17 -23.03
C VAL A 227 -10.70 7.11 -23.13
N PRO A 228 -10.07 5.96 -23.47
CA PRO A 228 -8.62 5.87 -23.64
C PRO A 228 -8.06 6.84 -24.69
N GLU A 229 -8.75 7.00 -25.81
CA GLU A 229 -8.34 7.91 -26.89
C GLU A 229 -8.42 9.37 -26.43
N ARG A 230 -9.51 9.77 -25.77
CA ARG A 230 -9.63 11.12 -25.20
C ARG A 230 -8.47 11.40 -24.25
N ILE A 231 -8.12 10.48 -23.36
CA ILE A 231 -7.02 10.67 -22.40
C ILE A 231 -5.68 10.80 -23.14
N ARG A 232 -5.42 9.97 -24.15
CA ARG A 232 -4.19 10.07 -24.97
C ARG A 232 -4.09 11.41 -25.68
N LEU A 233 -5.20 11.90 -26.23
CA LEU A 233 -5.24 13.19 -26.91
C LEU A 233 -4.99 14.35 -25.94
N HIS A 234 -5.62 14.35 -24.76
CA HIS A 234 -5.36 15.35 -23.73
C HIS A 234 -3.93 15.28 -23.20
N TYR A 235 -3.37 14.08 -23.01
CA TYR A 235 -1.97 13.91 -22.64
C TYR A 235 -1.03 14.50 -23.68
N ARG A 236 -1.32 14.29 -24.97
CA ARG A 236 -0.57 14.89 -26.08
C ARG A 236 -0.64 16.43 -26.05
N LEU A 237 -1.80 17.01 -25.77
CA LEU A 237 -1.95 18.47 -25.62
C LEU A 237 -1.16 18.99 -24.42
N LEU A 238 -1.23 18.31 -23.27
CA LEU A 238 -0.50 18.68 -22.06
C LEU A 238 1.02 18.60 -22.25
N LEU A 239 1.52 17.67 -23.06
CA LEU A 239 2.94 17.61 -23.42
C LEU A 239 3.38 18.83 -24.24
N GLU A 240 2.52 19.38 -25.09
CA GLU A 240 2.82 20.62 -25.80
C GLU A 240 2.77 21.82 -24.85
N ILE A 241 1.75 21.89 -24.00
CA ILE A 241 1.60 22.93 -22.98
C ILE A 241 2.80 22.93 -22.03
N HIS A 242 3.30 21.76 -21.64
CA HIS A 242 4.49 21.61 -20.79
C HIS A 242 5.72 22.34 -21.37
N ARG A 243 5.86 22.40 -22.70
CA ARG A 243 6.97 23.14 -23.34
C ARG A 243 6.84 24.66 -23.15
N GLU A 244 5.62 25.17 -23.08
CA GLU A 244 5.32 26.59 -22.83
C GLU A 244 5.28 26.90 -21.32
N VAL A 245 4.99 25.89 -20.50
CA VAL A 245 4.68 25.99 -19.08
C VAL A 245 5.60 25.03 -18.30
N PRO A 246 6.85 25.43 -18.00
CA PRO A 246 7.86 24.52 -17.44
C PRO A 246 7.52 23.99 -16.05
N TRP A 247 6.64 24.68 -15.31
CA TRP A 247 6.18 24.26 -14.00
C TRP A 247 5.18 23.09 -14.06
N LEU A 248 4.61 22.76 -15.22
CA LEU A 248 3.75 21.58 -15.42
C LEU A 248 4.62 20.32 -15.55
N GLY A 249 5.17 19.81 -14.46
CA GLY A 249 6.17 18.74 -14.49
C GLY A 249 5.60 17.32 -14.55
N ASN A 250 6.46 16.35 -14.88
CA ASN A 250 6.25 14.92 -14.57
C ASN A 250 4.91 14.32 -15.05
N LEU A 251 4.47 14.71 -16.26
CA LEU A 251 3.26 14.16 -16.88
C LEU A 251 3.36 12.64 -17.04
N ARG A 252 2.35 11.90 -16.55
CA ARG A 252 2.22 10.45 -16.69
C ARG A 252 0.80 10.09 -17.11
N LEU A 253 0.71 9.21 -18.09
CA LEU A 253 -0.55 8.71 -18.62
C LEU A 253 -0.96 7.43 -17.89
N ASN A 254 -2.15 7.42 -17.26
CA ASN A 254 -2.73 6.23 -16.61
C ASN A 254 -4.02 5.83 -17.34
N VAL A 255 -3.86 5.14 -18.47
CA VAL A 255 -5.00 4.77 -19.34
C VAL A 255 -6.04 3.91 -18.60
N GLU A 256 -5.57 2.94 -17.80
CA GLU A 256 -6.44 2.02 -17.04
C GLU A 256 -7.33 2.73 -16.02
N HIS A 257 -6.85 3.84 -15.47
CA HIS A 257 -7.52 4.60 -14.40
C HIS A 257 -8.27 5.82 -14.93
N GLY A 258 -8.28 6.01 -16.25
CA GLY A 258 -9.00 7.12 -16.85
C GLY A 258 -8.34 8.50 -16.65
N SER A 259 -7.05 8.56 -16.27
CA SER A 259 -6.44 9.77 -15.73
C SER A 259 -5.05 10.11 -16.26
N ILE A 260 -4.65 11.36 -16.04
CA ILE A 260 -3.31 11.89 -16.32
C ILE A 260 -2.77 12.44 -15.01
N THR A 261 -1.64 11.90 -14.54
CA THR A 261 -0.93 12.48 -13.40
C THR A 261 -0.02 13.59 -13.89
N ALA A 262 -0.04 14.73 -13.23
CA ALA A 262 0.80 15.89 -13.51
C ALA A 262 1.34 16.46 -12.19
N PHE A 263 2.48 17.15 -12.22
CA PHE A 263 2.87 18.05 -11.14
C PHE A 263 2.57 19.48 -11.56
N LEU A 264 1.88 20.23 -10.71
CA LEU A 264 1.76 21.68 -10.83
C LEU A 264 2.79 22.32 -9.89
N GLY A 265 3.68 23.12 -10.48
CA GLY A 265 4.77 23.73 -9.75
C GLY A 265 5.77 22.70 -9.23
N ALA A 266 6.41 23.04 -8.12
CA ALA A 266 7.27 22.12 -7.40
C ALA A 266 6.46 21.23 -6.42
N THR A 267 5.27 21.65 -5.99
CA THR A 267 4.71 21.17 -4.72
C THR A 267 3.37 20.46 -4.81
N CYS A 268 2.69 20.46 -5.95
CA CYS A 268 1.34 19.93 -6.10
C CYS A 268 1.32 18.75 -7.09
N LEU A 269 0.94 17.56 -6.62
CA LEU A 269 0.63 16.43 -7.51
C LEU A 269 -0.85 16.51 -7.88
N CYS A 270 -1.13 16.55 -9.18
CA CYS A 270 -2.48 16.55 -9.72
C CYS A 270 -2.83 15.29 -10.46
N GLU A 271 -4.05 14.82 -10.27
CA GLU A 271 -4.68 13.83 -11.13
C GLU A 271 -5.77 14.50 -11.94
N ILE A 272 -5.58 14.52 -13.27
CA ILE A 272 -6.50 15.11 -14.23
C ILE A 272 -7.36 13.99 -14.80
N TYR A 273 -8.67 14.07 -14.56
CA TYR A 273 -9.68 13.15 -15.07
C TYR A 273 -10.51 13.83 -16.15
N LEU A 274 -10.91 13.08 -17.17
CA LEU A 274 -11.80 13.58 -18.23
C LEU A 274 -13.28 13.30 -17.95
N GLU A 275 -13.57 12.44 -16.98
CA GLU A 275 -14.92 12.08 -16.56
C GLU A 275 -14.98 12.08 -15.03
N GLN A 276 -16.12 12.49 -14.48
CA GLN A 276 -16.34 12.44 -13.04
C GLN A 276 -16.33 11.00 -12.56
N ASN A 277 -15.53 10.73 -11.52
CA ASN A 277 -15.55 9.45 -10.83
C ASN A 277 -16.73 9.45 -9.83
N PRO A 278 -17.68 8.49 -9.92
CA PRO A 278 -18.80 8.40 -8.99
C PRO A 278 -18.39 8.36 -7.51
N ALA A 279 -17.24 7.75 -7.19
CA ALA A 279 -16.71 7.71 -5.83
C ALA A 279 -16.29 9.12 -5.35
N GLN A 280 -15.74 9.95 -6.24
CA GLN A 280 -15.38 11.32 -5.90
C GLN A 280 -16.61 12.21 -5.76
N LEU A 281 -17.62 12.06 -6.62
CA LEU A 281 -18.92 12.72 -6.47
C LEU A 281 -19.62 12.36 -5.17
N PHE A 282 -19.56 11.09 -4.77
CA PHE A 282 -20.11 10.65 -3.49
C PHE A 282 -19.40 11.31 -2.30
N LEU A 283 -18.06 11.37 -2.32
CA LEU A 283 -17.26 12.02 -1.28
C LEU A 283 -17.52 13.54 -1.21
N GLN A 284 -17.66 14.20 -2.36
CA GLN A 284 -18.06 15.61 -2.45
C GLN A 284 -19.49 15.81 -1.90
N GLY A 285 -20.40 14.89 -2.21
CA GLY A 285 -21.75 14.85 -1.65
C GLY A 285 -21.75 14.74 -0.13
N LEU A 286 -20.93 13.85 0.45
CA LEU A 286 -20.79 13.71 1.90
C LEU A 286 -20.30 14.99 2.58
N GLN A 287 -19.36 15.71 1.96
CA GLN A 287 -18.90 17.01 2.48
C GLN A 287 -20.00 18.07 2.43
N ASN A 288 -20.77 18.11 1.34
CA ASN A 288 -21.84 19.09 1.15
C ASN A 288 -23.05 18.84 2.08
N ILE A 289 -23.35 17.56 2.38
CA ILE A 289 -24.45 17.17 3.28
C ILE A 289 -24.09 17.46 4.75
N THR A 290 -22.81 17.45 5.07
CA THR A 290 -22.30 17.66 6.43
C THR A 290 -21.31 18.82 6.43
N PRO A 291 -21.79 20.08 6.36
CA PRO A 291 -20.94 21.26 6.49
C PRO A 291 -20.29 21.36 7.89
N SER A 292 -20.57 20.41 8.78
CA SER A 292 -19.88 20.27 10.04
C SER A 292 -18.47 19.72 9.80
N LYS A 293 -17.48 20.47 10.29
CA LYS A 293 -16.06 20.07 10.37
C LYS A 293 -15.77 18.64 10.89
N PRO A 294 -16.60 17.98 11.74
CA PRO A 294 -16.28 16.69 12.33
C PRO A 294 -16.03 15.55 11.34
N ILE A 295 -16.72 15.48 10.18
CA ILE A 295 -16.46 14.40 9.23
C ILE A 295 -15.08 14.58 8.59
N CYS A 296 -14.75 15.79 8.13
CA CYS A 296 -13.43 16.08 7.56
C CYS A 296 -12.31 15.89 8.60
N GLU A 297 -12.54 16.31 9.85
CA GLU A 297 -11.62 16.09 10.96
C GLU A 297 -11.43 14.59 11.25
N LEU A 298 -12.51 13.82 11.32
CA LEU A 298 -12.48 12.38 11.54
C LEU A 298 -11.77 11.65 10.40
N CYS A 299 -12.06 11.99 9.15
CA CYS A 299 -11.37 11.42 7.99
C CYS A 299 -9.88 11.75 8.02
N THR A 300 -9.50 12.96 8.42
CA THR A 300 -8.09 13.37 8.56
C THR A 300 -7.38 12.55 9.64
N VAL A 301 -8.01 12.43 10.81
CA VAL A 301 -7.55 11.62 11.96
C VAL A 301 -7.33 10.17 11.56
N LEU A 302 -8.34 9.53 10.96
CA LEU A 302 -8.28 8.13 10.53
C LEU A 302 -7.21 7.90 9.47
N ARG A 303 -7.02 8.87 8.57
CA ARG A 303 -5.99 8.82 7.53
C ARG A 303 -4.58 8.86 8.12
N VAL A 304 -4.31 9.81 9.02
CA VAL A 304 -3.02 9.89 9.72
C VAL A 304 -2.75 8.61 10.49
N TRP A 305 -3.74 8.12 11.23
CA TRP A 305 -3.64 6.84 11.93
C TRP A 305 -3.34 5.67 10.98
N ALA A 306 -4.07 5.57 9.87
CA ALA A 306 -3.88 4.50 8.88
C ALA A 306 -2.49 4.55 8.24
N THR A 307 -1.97 5.74 7.92
CA THR A 307 -0.62 5.90 7.39
C THR A 307 0.45 5.54 8.42
N LEU A 308 0.35 6.01 9.67
CA LEU A 308 1.30 5.65 10.73
C LEU A 308 1.31 4.15 11.04
N ASN A 309 0.18 3.47 10.84
CA ASN A 309 0.07 2.02 11.01
C ASN A 309 0.37 1.22 9.73
N GLY A 310 0.84 1.86 8.66
CA GLY A 310 1.23 1.22 7.40
C GLY A 310 0.08 0.54 6.66
N LEU A 311 -1.14 1.06 6.81
CA LEU A 311 -2.31 0.67 6.00
C LEU A 311 -2.35 1.39 4.64
N ILE A 312 -1.73 2.58 4.58
CA ILE A 312 -1.53 3.37 3.36
C ILE A 312 -0.01 3.43 3.11
N GLU A 313 0.50 2.76 2.08
CA GLU A 313 1.92 2.86 1.68
C GLU A 313 2.12 3.94 0.62
N ALA A 314 3.17 4.76 0.78
CA ALA A 314 3.55 5.83 -0.15
C ALA A 314 4.30 5.35 -1.41
N SER A 315 4.64 4.06 -1.51
CA SER A 315 5.57 3.56 -2.54
C SER A 315 5.25 2.16 -3.09
N GLY A 316 4.23 2.07 -3.94
CA GLY A 316 4.30 1.42 -5.26
C GLY A 316 4.70 -0.06 -5.44
N SER A 317 4.70 -0.95 -4.44
CA SER A 317 5.07 -2.38 -4.68
C SER A 317 4.05 -3.44 -4.26
N GLN A 318 3.07 -3.11 -3.42
CA GLN A 318 1.85 -3.90 -3.22
C GLN A 318 0.67 -2.94 -3.31
N VAL A 319 -0.47 -3.36 -3.87
CA VAL A 319 -1.67 -2.51 -4.03
C VAL A 319 -2.08 -2.00 -2.64
N PRO A 320 -1.73 -0.75 -2.26
CA PRO A 320 -2.10 -0.24 -0.95
C PRO A 320 -3.60 0.00 -0.98
N LEU A 321 -4.25 -0.07 0.18
CA LEU A 321 -5.60 0.48 0.30
C LEU A 321 -5.52 1.97 -0.06
N GLN A 322 -6.19 2.36 -1.14
CA GLN A 322 -6.27 3.77 -1.51
C GLN A 322 -6.90 4.53 -0.35
N SER A 323 -6.42 5.75 -0.05
CA SER A 323 -6.98 6.60 1.00
C SER A 323 -8.50 6.74 0.87
N THR A 324 -8.99 6.84 -0.38
CA THR A 324 -10.40 6.81 -0.76
C THR A 324 -11.12 5.58 -0.22
N ILE A 325 -10.52 4.39 -0.34
CA ILE A 325 -11.12 3.13 0.12
C ILE A 325 -11.17 3.12 1.64
N ILE A 326 -10.13 3.54 2.35
CA ILE A 326 -10.16 3.59 3.83
C ILE A 326 -11.23 4.56 4.31
N VAL A 327 -11.30 5.76 3.73
CA VAL A 327 -12.30 6.74 4.15
C VAL A 327 -13.70 6.33 3.74
N LEU A 328 -13.90 5.76 2.55
CA LEU A 328 -15.19 5.17 2.15
C LEU A 328 -15.55 4.00 3.07
N MET A 329 -14.62 3.13 3.41
CA MET A 329 -14.86 2.03 4.34
C MET A 329 -15.32 2.56 5.68
N PHE A 330 -14.64 3.55 6.27
CA PHE A 330 -15.05 4.12 7.55
C PHE A 330 -16.35 4.92 7.45
N ALA A 331 -16.51 5.76 6.44
CA ALA A 331 -17.73 6.54 6.22
C ALA A 331 -18.94 5.62 5.98
N LEU A 332 -18.81 4.60 5.12
CA LEU A 332 -19.87 3.64 4.84
C LEU A 332 -20.09 2.68 6.02
N PHE A 333 -19.05 2.24 6.73
CA PHE A 333 -19.19 1.34 7.89
C PHE A 333 -19.89 2.04 9.06
N PHE A 334 -19.54 3.30 9.36
CA PHE A 334 -20.18 4.07 10.42
C PHE A 334 -21.56 4.61 10.01
N LEU A 335 -21.80 4.96 8.73
CA LEU A 335 -23.07 5.55 8.29
C LEU A 335 -24.10 4.54 7.75
N LEU A 336 -23.67 3.37 7.22
CA LEU A 336 -24.58 2.45 6.52
C LEU A 336 -24.69 1.05 7.14
N GLN A 337 -23.90 0.70 8.16
CA GLN A 337 -23.92 -0.57 8.94
C GLN A 337 -23.96 -1.92 8.18
N GLU A 338 -24.12 -1.98 6.85
CA GLU A 338 -24.45 -3.22 6.12
C GLU A 338 -23.79 -3.37 4.73
N ALA A 339 -22.74 -2.61 4.39
CA ALA A 339 -22.13 -2.73 3.07
C ALA A 339 -21.14 -3.90 2.98
N ASN A 340 -21.44 -4.90 2.15
CA ASN A 340 -20.52 -5.96 1.72
C ASN A 340 -19.24 -5.37 1.11
N LEU A 341 -18.15 -5.37 1.88
CA LEU A 341 -16.82 -4.91 1.49
C LEU A 341 -16.12 -5.92 0.54
N LEU A 342 -16.71 -6.12 -0.64
CA LEU A 342 -16.26 -7.12 -1.64
C LEU A 342 -14.97 -6.74 -2.40
N MET A 343 -14.40 -5.56 -2.15
CA MET A 343 -13.29 -5.00 -2.94
C MET A 343 -11.93 -4.92 -2.23
N VAL A 344 -11.82 -5.37 -0.98
CA VAL A 344 -10.57 -5.31 -0.21
C VAL A 344 -9.93 -6.70 -0.15
N PRO A 345 -8.64 -6.87 -0.47
CA PRO A 345 -7.99 -8.17 -0.34
C PRO A 345 -8.09 -8.67 1.12
N PRO A 346 -8.40 -9.96 1.37
CA PRO A 346 -8.70 -10.49 2.71
C PRO A 346 -7.65 -10.14 3.77
N LYS A 347 -6.36 -10.18 3.40
CA LYS A 347 -5.24 -9.83 4.29
C LYS A 347 -5.29 -8.39 4.82
N PHE A 348 -5.75 -7.44 3.99
CA PHE A 348 -5.89 -6.04 4.40
C PHE A 348 -7.12 -5.82 5.28
N TYR A 349 -8.20 -6.54 5.00
CA TYR A 349 -9.41 -6.49 5.81
C TYR A 349 -9.17 -7.02 7.23
N GLU A 350 -8.42 -8.11 7.38
CA GLU A 350 -8.06 -8.66 8.70
C GLU A 350 -7.12 -7.75 9.48
N ARG A 351 -6.12 -7.15 8.80
CA ARG A 351 -5.26 -6.14 9.41
C ARG A 351 -6.06 -4.92 9.86
N LEU A 352 -7.00 -4.45 9.05
CA LEU A 352 -7.90 -3.35 9.39
C LEU A 352 -8.78 -3.68 10.59
N LYS A 353 -9.41 -4.86 10.63
CA LYS A 353 -10.22 -5.32 11.78
C LYS A 353 -9.41 -5.37 13.07
N LYS A 354 -8.21 -5.96 13.03
CA LYS A 354 -7.33 -6.06 14.20
C LYS A 354 -6.95 -4.68 14.72
N LEU A 355 -6.61 -3.76 13.82
CA LEU A 355 -6.28 -2.39 14.16
C LEU A 355 -7.52 -1.60 14.65
N ALA A 356 -8.70 -1.82 14.07
CA ALA A 356 -9.95 -1.20 14.51
C ALA A 356 -10.39 -1.68 15.90
N ARG A 357 -10.27 -2.99 16.20
CA ARG A 357 -10.51 -3.53 17.55
C ARG A 357 -9.52 -2.93 18.56
N HIS A 358 -8.25 -2.81 18.17
CA HIS A 358 -7.24 -2.18 19.01
C HIS A 358 -7.53 -0.69 19.25
N ALA A 359 -7.93 0.04 18.20
CA ALA A 359 -8.36 1.43 18.29
C ALA A 359 -9.57 1.59 19.22
N SER A 360 -10.59 0.73 19.08
CA SER A 360 -11.77 0.71 19.96
C SER A 360 -11.37 0.51 21.42
N SER A 361 -10.50 -0.46 21.70
CA SER A 361 -10.02 -0.72 23.06
C SER A 361 -9.23 0.46 23.64
N ILE A 362 -8.41 1.15 22.83
CA ILE A 362 -7.72 2.37 23.25
C ILE A 362 -8.74 3.48 23.53
N MET A 363 -9.74 3.66 22.67
CA MET A 363 -10.76 4.68 22.84
C MET A 363 -11.69 4.39 24.03
N GLU A 364 -11.89 3.12 24.41
CA GLU A 364 -12.58 2.75 25.64
C GLU A 364 -11.77 3.12 26.90
N GLN A 365 -10.45 2.94 26.84
CA GLN A 365 -9.55 3.27 27.96
C GLN A 365 -9.24 4.76 28.05
N TYR A 366 -9.16 5.44 26.91
CA TYR A 366 -8.76 6.84 26.75
C TYR A 366 -9.74 7.57 25.81
N PRO A 367 -11.01 7.74 26.21
CA PRO A 367 -12.07 8.27 25.33
C PRO A 367 -11.79 9.68 24.81
N ASP A 368 -10.97 10.46 25.53
CA ASP A 368 -10.67 11.85 25.21
C ASP A 368 -9.25 12.06 24.67
N SER A 369 -8.54 11.02 24.20
CA SER A 369 -7.17 11.18 23.71
C SER A 369 -6.93 10.49 22.36
N PHE A 370 -6.95 11.30 21.30
CA PHE A 370 -6.50 10.86 19.98
C PHE A 370 -4.99 10.64 19.93
N LEU A 371 -4.23 11.35 20.76
CA LEU A 371 -2.81 11.11 20.92
C LEU A 371 -2.53 9.67 21.34
N GLU A 372 -3.41 9.09 22.17
CA GLU A 372 -3.32 7.69 22.48
C GLU A 372 -3.68 6.78 21.27
N LEU A 373 -4.34 7.25 20.23
CA LEU A 373 -4.51 6.42 19.03
C LEU A 373 -3.27 6.44 18.12
N LEU A 374 -2.46 7.50 18.19
CA LEU A 374 -1.31 7.74 17.31
C LEU A 374 0.02 7.12 17.76
N ARG A 375 0.20 6.80 19.06
CA ARG A 375 1.48 6.21 19.49
C ARG A 375 1.67 4.82 18.86
N PRO A 376 2.87 4.52 18.34
CA PRO A 376 3.13 3.23 17.71
C PRO A 376 2.88 2.10 18.70
N VAL A 377 2.25 1.02 18.23
CA VAL A 377 1.87 -0.17 19.04
C VAL A 377 3.07 -0.74 19.81
N SER A 378 4.29 -0.56 19.29
CA SER A 378 5.55 -0.97 19.92
C SER A 378 5.89 -0.19 21.20
N SER A 379 5.46 1.07 21.33
CA SER A 379 5.74 1.93 22.50
C SER A 379 4.87 1.62 23.73
N ARG A 380 3.84 0.78 23.58
CA ARG A 380 2.84 0.48 24.63
C ARG A 380 2.88 -0.92 25.21
N ILE A 381 3.82 -1.76 24.77
CA ILE A 381 3.97 -3.12 25.27
C ILE A 381 4.65 -3.13 26.66
N GLY A 382 4.60 -2.01 27.39
CA GLY A 382 5.19 -1.87 28.71
C GLY A 382 4.20 -1.91 29.87
N THR A 383 2.89 -1.71 29.65
CA THR A 383 1.96 -1.60 30.80
C THR A 383 0.57 -2.17 30.51
N SER A 384 0.28 -3.29 31.19
CA SER A 384 -1.03 -3.61 31.77
C SER A 384 -2.22 -3.91 30.82
N TYR A 385 -2.01 -4.74 29.80
CA TYR A 385 -3.04 -5.71 29.40
C TYR A 385 -2.36 -7.07 29.27
N THR A 386 -2.64 -7.96 30.21
CA THR A 386 -2.30 -9.38 30.14
C THR A 386 -3.15 -10.06 29.06
N SER A 387 -2.97 -9.68 27.79
CA SER A 387 -3.41 -10.48 26.67
C SER A 387 -2.24 -11.35 26.23
N PHE A 388 -2.35 -12.63 26.57
CA PHE A 388 -1.43 -13.69 26.18
C PHE A 388 -1.19 -13.63 24.66
N ARG A 389 0.08 -13.43 24.26
CA ARG A 389 0.47 -13.23 22.85
C ARG A 389 1.13 -14.48 22.28
N LEU A 390 0.70 -14.90 21.11
CA LEU A 390 1.48 -15.77 20.22
C LEU A 390 2.77 -15.03 19.84
N ASP A 391 3.90 -15.75 19.83
CA ASP A 391 5.19 -15.17 19.49
C ASP A 391 5.34 -14.99 17.97
N THR A 392 4.75 -15.91 17.19
CA THR A 392 4.79 -15.96 15.73
C THR A 392 3.53 -16.65 15.15
N VAL A 393 3.22 -16.41 13.87
CA VAL A 393 2.02 -16.95 13.19
C VAL A 393 2.33 -17.27 11.72
N CYS A 394 1.76 -18.35 11.20
CA CYS A 394 1.65 -18.69 9.78
C CYS A 394 0.19 -18.63 9.31
N GLU A 395 -0.03 -18.33 8.03
CA GLU A 395 -1.36 -18.29 7.42
C GLU A 395 -1.39 -19.11 6.12
N ALA A 396 -2.45 -19.91 5.95
CA ALA A 396 -2.76 -20.59 4.69
C ALA A 396 -4.23 -20.45 4.31
N PHE A 397 -4.55 -20.70 3.04
CA PHE A 397 -5.93 -20.78 2.59
C PHE A 397 -6.57 -22.08 3.11
N ALA A 398 -7.72 -21.95 3.76
CA ALA A 398 -8.57 -23.07 4.18
C ALA A 398 -9.81 -23.07 3.29
N PRO A 399 -9.93 -24.00 2.33
CA PRO A 399 -11.12 -24.09 1.50
C PRO A 399 -12.37 -24.25 2.38
N SER A 400 -13.46 -23.56 2.03
CA SER A 400 -14.68 -23.54 2.85
C SER A 400 -15.36 -24.89 3.03
N TRP A 401 -14.95 -25.90 2.27
CA TRP A 401 -15.45 -27.27 2.33
C TRP A 401 -14.62 -28.18 3.24
N VAL A 402 -13.45 -27.74 3.73
CA VAL A 402 -12.62 -28.50 4.66
C VAL A 402 -13.13 -28.28 6.08
N GLU A 403 -13.42 -29.36 6.80
CA GLU A 403 -13.83 -29.26 8.19
C GLU A 403 -12.64 -28.88 9.08
N PRO A 404 -12.86 -28.12 10.18
CA PRO A 404 -11.78 -27.73 11.07
C PRO A 404 -10.93 -28.88 11.61
N ILE A 405 -11.54 -30.05 11.82
CA ILE A 405 -10.88 -31.26 12.31
C ILE A 405 -9.89 -31.84 11.29
N ASP A 406 -10.23 -31.81 9.99
CA ASP A 406 -9.36 -32.31 8.92
C ASP A 406 -8.14 -31.41 8.76
N LEU A 407 -8.34 -30.11 8.94
CA LEU A 407 -7.28 -29.11 8.89
C LEU A 407 -6.34 -29.22 10.10
N LEU A 408 -6.89 -29.48 11.29
CA LEU A 408 -6.11 -29.77 12.50
C LEU A 408 -5.19 -30.97 12.26
N ALA A 409 -5.75 -32.09 11.79
CA ALA A 409 -5.01 -33.30 11.47
C ALA A 409 -3.94 -33.07 10.39
N ALA A 410 -4.25 -32.28 9.36
CA ALA A 410 -3.28 -31.93 8.33
C ALA A 410 -2.10 -31.10 8.88
N PHE A 411 -2.33 -30.22 9.86
CA PHE A 411 -1.26 -29.49 10.52
C PHE A 411 -0.44 -30.35 11.48
N GLU A 412 -1.07 -31.26 12.22
CA GLU A 412 -0.35 -32.24 13.04
C GLU A 412 0.60 -33.06 12.16
N ILE A 413 0.11 -33.61 11.03
CA ILE A 413 0.93 -34.32 10.05
C ILE A 413 2.06 -33.42 9.50
N LEU A 414 1.77 -32.16 9.17
CA LEU A 414 2.80 -31.24 8.70
C LEU A 414 3.91 -31.03 9.75
N LEU A 415 3.54 -30.85 11.01
CA LEU A 415 4.48 -30.57 12.09
C LEU A 415 5.28 -31.82 12.46
N GLU A 416 4.63 -32.98 12.56
CA GLU A 416 5.26 -34.24 12.96
C GLU A 416 6.02 -34.91 11.83
N GLU A 417 5.45 -35.03 10.64
CA GLU A 417 6.03 -35.85 9.56
C GLU A 417 6.88 -35.02 8.59
N VAL A 418 6.52 -33.76 8.35
CA VAL A 418 7.21 -32.91 7.36
C VAL A 418 8.26 -32.02 8.02
N ALA A 419 7.92 -31.48 9.19
CA ALA A 419 8.80 -30.66 10.01
C ALA A 419 9.50 -31.44 11.13
N LEU A 420 9.28 -32.76 11.24
CA LEU A 420 9.90 -33.70 12.20
C LEU A 420 9.98 -33.16 13.63
N LEU A 421 8.91 -32.49 14.06
CA LEU A 421 8.75 -32.07 15.45
C LEU A 421 8.23 -33.25 16.26
N THR A 422 8.82 -33.49 17.42
CA THR A 422 8.35 -34.55 18.33
C THR A 422 7.22 -33.98 19.20
N PRO A 423 5.99 -34.54 19.14
CA PRO A 423 4.92 -34.09 20.02
C PRO A 423 5.26 -34.46 21.48
N SER A 424 4.95 -33.55 22.41
CA SER A 424 5.00 -33.77 23.85
C SER A 424 3.59 -33.85 24.40
N PHE A 425 3.30 -34.89 25.17
CA PHE A 425 2.00 -35.13 25.83
C PHE A 425 1.77 -34.24 27.07
N GLU A 426 2.55 -33.19 27.24
CA GLU A 426 2.34 -32.23 28.31
C GLU A 426 1.08 -31.40 28.02
N GLU A 427 0.16 -31.40 28.97
CA GLU A 427 -0.99 -30.49 28.95
C GLU A 427 -0.45 -29.06 28.97
N THR A 428 -0.89 -28.23 28.04
CA THR A 428 -0.68 -26.79 28.15
C THR A 428 -1.59 -26.29 29.28
N ASP A 429 -1.02 -25.82 30.39
CA ASP A 429 -1.72 -25.26 31.56
C ASP A 429 -2.62 -24.03 31.24
N GLU A 430 -2.78 -23.66 29.97
CA GLU A 430 -3.38 -22.41 29.56
C GLU A 430 -4.80 -22.61 29.03
N GLU A 431 -5.72 -21.83 29.61
CA GLU A 431 -7.06 -21.60 29.09
C GLU A 431 -7.00 -21.37 27.59
N THR A 432 -7.89 -22.05 26.84
CA THR A 432 -8.02 -21.94 25.38
C THR A 432 -7.81 -20.50 24.92
N LEU A 433 -6.75 -20.24 24.13
CA LEU A 433 -6.54 -18.92 23.52
C LEU A 433 -7.83 -18.54 22.78
N ASP A 434 -8.27 -17.29 22.92
CA ASP A 434 -9.58 -16.81 22.47
C ASP A 434 -9.89 -17.19 21.00
N GLY A 435 -10.65 -18.29 20.82
CA GLY A 435 -11.01 -18.88 19.52
C GLY A 435 -9.93 -19.71 18.81
N PHE A 436 -8.78 -20.00 19.44
CA PHE A 436 -7.78 -20.95 18.94
C PHE A 436 -7.95 -22.33 19.58
N MET A 437 -7.86 -23.35 18.74
CA MET A 437 -7.70 -24.75 19.14
C MET A 437 -6.22 -25.03 19.41
N THR A 438 -5.92 -25.75 20.49
CA THR A 438 -4.54 -26.16 20.81
C THR A 438 -4.16 -27.35 19.93
N LEU A 439 -2.99 -27.27 19.28
CA LEU A 439 -2.40 -28.40 18.53
C LEU A 439 -1.49 -29.27 19.40
N GLY A 440 -1.04 -28.75 20.54
CA GLY A 440 -0.15 -29.43 21.48
C GLY A 440 1.21 -28.77 21.58
N VAL A 441 2.10 -29.41 22.34
CA VAL A 441 3.48 -28.96 22.52
C VAL A 441 4.40 -29.76 21.62
N PHE A 442 5.26 -29.07 20.90
CA PHE A 442 6.20 -29.66 19.95
C PHE A 442 7.63 -29.40 20.40
N ILE A 443 8.45 -30.45 20.37
CA ILE A 443 9.87 -30.43 20.71
C ILE A 443 10.67 -30.60 19.42
N MET A 444 11.63 -29.70 19.24
CA MET A 444 12.56 -29.72 18.13
C MET A 444 13.95 -30.00 18.66
N THR A 445 14.53 -31.13 18.26
CA THR A 445 15.92 -31.50 18.57
C THR A 445 16.88 -31.21 17.42
N ASP A 446 16.36 -30.97 16.20
CA ASP A 446 17.16 -30.78 14.99
C ASP A 446 16.73 -29.55 14.18
N ARG A 447 17.70 -28.86 13.56
CA ARG A 447 17.45 -27.68 12.72
C ARG A 447 17.16 -28.05 11.27
N LEU A 448 15.97 -28.60 11.04
CA LEU A 448 15.64 -29.25 9.77
C LEU A 448 15.53 -28.30 8.58
N TRP A 449 15.35 -27.00 8.78
CA TRP A 449 15.42 -26.01 7.70
C TRP A 449 16.84 -25.74 7.19
N LEU A 450 17.87 -26.07 7.97
CA LEU A 450 19.26 -25.97 7.52
C LEU A 450 19.59 -27.21 6.66
N GLY A 451 19.99 -26.98 5.42
CA GLY A 451 20.58 -28.03 4.59
C GLY A 451 19.62 -28.93 3.81
N ARG A 452 18.27 -28.81 3.89
CA ARG A 452 17.35 -29.65 3.06
C ARG A 452 17.64 -29.58 1.57
N ARG A 453 18.17 -28.46 1.06
CA ARG A 453 18.58 -28.33 -0.35
C ARG A 453 19.80 -29.18 -0.67
N ASN A 454 20.77 -29.25 0.24
CA ASN A 454 21.96 -30.08 0.09
C ASN A 454 21.62 -31.56 0.33
N ILE A 455 20.73 -31.86 1.28
CA ILE A 455 20.23 -33.21 1.55
C ILE A 455 19.37 -33.70 0.39
N ARG A 456 18.45 -32.91 -0.16
CA ARG A 456 17.70 -33.30 -1.38
C ARG A 456 18.60 -33.55 -2.58
N ARG A 457 19.65 -32.73 -2.76
CA ARG A 457 20.68 -32.98 -3.79
C ARG A 457 21.44 -34.27 -3.54
N LYS A 458 21.74 -34.60 -2.28
CA LYS A 458 22.45 -35.81 -1.87
C LYS A 458 21.57 -37.06 -1.92
N MET A 459 20.30 -36.97 -1.54
CA MET A 459 19.30 -38.05 -1.66
C MET A 459 18.92 -38.33 -3.12
N HIS A 460 18.98 -37.31 -3.99
CA HIS A 460 18.86 -37.54 -5.43
C HIS A 460 20.08 -38.27 -6.01
N SER A 461 21.24 -38.25 -5.34
CA SER A 461 22.46 -38.95 -5.77
C SER A 461 22.70 -40.29 -5.07
N GLU A 462 22.15 -40.51 -3.88
CA GLU A 462 22.33 -41.72 -3.05
C GLU A 462 21.00 -42.04 -2.36
N LEU A 463 20.41 -43.19 -2.70
CA LEU A 463 19.16 -43.65 -2.08
C LEU A 463 19.47 -44.24 -0.69
N THR A 464 18.84 -43.64 0.33
CA THR A 464 18.64 -44.09 1.73
C THR A 464 19.80 -44.04 2.74
N GLU A 465 19.40 -43.64 3.96
CA GLU A 465 20.09 -43.62 5.26
C GLU A 465 21.20 -42.58 5.49
N SER A 466 20.81 -41.44 6.09
CA SER A 466 21.64 -40.73 7.08
C SER A 466 20.91 -39.53 7.70
N LEU A 467 20.09 -39.79 8.72
CA LEU A 467 19.65 -38.76 9.68
C LEU A 467 19.53 -39.40 11.06
N SER A 468 20.66 -39.73 11.68
CA SER A 468 20.72 -40.12 13.10
C SER A 468 22.16 -40.10 13.63
N SER A 469 22.76 -38.91 13.73
CA SER A 469 23.90 -38.70 14.65
C SER A 469 24.17 -37.22 14.91
N MET A 470 23.20 -36.48 15.42
CA MET A 470 23.51 -35.25 16.15
C MET A 470 22.71 -35.17 17.45
N THR A 471 23.35 -34.55 18.42
CA THR A 471 23.13 -34.62 19.86
C THR A 471 21.71 -34.25 20.30
N SER A 472 21.17 -35.04 21.23
CA SER A 472 19.81 -35.01 21.79
C SER A 472 19.48 -33.80 22.69
N SER A 473 19.98 -32.61 22.38
CA SER A 473 19.62 -31.38 23.10
C SER A 473 18.40 -30.74 22.46
N VAL A 474 17.38 -30.44 23.25
CA VAL A 474 16.21 -29.66 22.82
C VAL A 474 16.68 -28.28 22.34
N ILE A 475 16.38 -27.95 21.07
CA ILE A 475 16.74 -26.67 20.44
C ILE A 475 15.61 -25.65 20.63
N LEU A 476 14.37 -26.12 20.49
CA LEU A 476 13.17 -25.32 20.65
C LEU A 476 12.06 -26.21 21.20
N ARG A 477 11.31 -25.69 22.16
CA ARG A 477 10.05 -26.26 22.63
C ARG A 477 8.98 -25.21 22.45
N ALA A 478 7.92 -25.53 21.70
CA ALA A 478 6.89 -24.55 21.36
C ALA A 478 5.48 -25.14 21.45
N ALA A 479 4.53 -24.36 21.96
CA ALA A 479 3.11 -24.67 21.89
C ALA A 479 2.55 -24.20 20.55
N GLY A 480 1.82 -25.08 19.86
CA GLY A 480 1.13 -24.80 18.61
C GLY A 480 -0.36 -24.54 18.83
N TYR A 481 -0.91 -23.59 18.06
CA TYR A 481 -2.31 -23.21 18.13
C TYR A 481 -2.87 -23.03 16.71
N MET A 482 -4.12 -23.42 16.47
CA MET A 482 -4.80 -23.25 15.20
C MET A 482 -6.10 -22.46 15.37
N LYS A 483 -6.37 -21.53 14.47
CA LYS A 483 -7.69 -20.90 14.35
C LYS A 483 -8.11 -20.86 12.89
N ILE A 484 -9.41 -21.03 12.65
CA ILE A 484 -9.98 -20.84 11.31
C ILE A 484 -10.79 -19.55 11.34
N GLU A 485 -10.43 -18.62 10.46
CA GLU A 485 -11.12 -17.34 10.32
C GLU A 485 -11.25 -17.01 8.83
N PHE A 486 -12.49 -16.79 8.36
CA PHE A 486 -12.79 -16.30 7.00
C PHE A 486 -12.15 -17.09 5.84
N GLY A 487 -12.14 -18.43 5.91
CA GLY A 487 -11.55 -19.28 4.87
C GLY A 487 -10.02 -19.30 4.90
N HIS A 488 -9.42 -18.90 6.02
CA HIS A 488 -7.99 -19.04 6.28
C HIS A 488 -7.73 -19.87 7.54
N ALA A 489 -6.67 -20.65 7.44
CA ALA A 489 -6.07 -21.39 8.54
C ALA A 489 -4.95 -20.53 9.15
N ILE A 490 -5.07 -20.18 10.41
CA ILE A 490 -4.08 -19.41 11.16
C ILE A 490 -3.38 -20.35 12.13
N LEU A 491 -2.09 -20.57 11.93
CA LEU A 491 -1.25 -21.43 12.76
C LEU A 491 -0.32 -20.57 13.61
N GLY A 492 -0.60 -20.46 14.90
CA GLY A 492 0.19 -19.70 15.86
C GLY A 492 1.18 -20.57 16.62
N PHE A 493 2.33 -19.99 16.99
CA PHE A 493 3.28 -20.64 17.89
C PHE A 493 3.68 -19.74 19.06
N ARG A 494 4.00 -20.37 20.18
CA ARG A 494 4.59 -19.74 21.36
C ARG A 494 5.78 -20.56 21.83
N ALA A 495 6.92 -19.91 22.05
CA ALA A 495 8.08 -20.57 22.62
C ALA A 495 7.85 -20.83 24.11
N LEU A 496 8.04 -22.10 24.51
CA LEU A 496 8.14 -22.52 25.91
C LEU A 496 9.61 -22.60 26.34
N GLU A 497 10.49 -23.02 25.43
CA GLU A 497 11.94 -23.08 25.60
C GLU A 497 12.65 -22.83 24.27
N GLY A 498 13.85 -22.25 24.30
CA GLY A 498 14.63 -21.93 23.10
C GLY A 498 14.57 -20.45 22.70
N SER A 499 15.35 -20.06 21.69
CA SER A 499 15.42 -18.65 21.28
C SER A 499 14.30 -18.27 20.31
N ARG A 500 13.84 -17.02 20.40
CA ARG A 500 12.85 -16.46 19.46
C ARG A 500 13.29 -16.53 18.00
N ASP A 501 14.60 -16.47 17.75
CA ASP A 501 15.16 -16.61 16.41
C ASP A 501 14.95 -18.02 15.84
N GLU A 502 15.04 -19.07 16.65
CA GLU A 502 14.75 -20.44 16.21
C GLU A 502 13.25 -20.62 15.93
N LEU A 503 12.39 -20.02 16.77
CA LEU A 503 10.95 -20.01 16.54
C LEU A 503 10.60 -19.30 15.22
N ASN A 504 11.16 -18.12 14.97
CA ASN A 504 10.96 -17.38 13.73
C ASN A 504 11.40 -18.18 12.49
N ARG A 505 12.50 -18.94 12.60
CA ARG A 505 12.99 -19.81 11.51
C ARG A 505 12.05 -20.99 11.26
N LEU A 506 11.56 -21.64 12.33
CA LEU A 506 10.55 -22.68 12.23
C LEU A 506 9.27 -22.14 11.55
N THR A 507 8.76 -21.00 12.00
CA THR A 507 7.57 -20.36 11.44
C THR A 507 7.77 -20.03 9.96
N GLY A 508 8.89 -19.40 9.58
CA GLY A 508 9.18 -19.11 8.17
C GLY A 508 9.28 -20.36 7.30
N PHE A 509 9.80 -21.46 7.85
CA PHE A 509 9.88 -22.75 7.19
C PHE A 509 8.51 -23.42 7.02
N VAL A 510 7.70 -23.44 8.07
CA VAL A 510 6.32 -23.97 8.05
C VAL A 510 5.49 -23.16 7.06
N GLN A 511 5.56 -21.82 7.09
CA GLN A 511 4.88 -20.93 6.15
C GLN A 511 5.23 -21.23 4.69
N TYR A 512 6.50 -21.58 4.41
CA TYR A 512 6.94 -21.94 3.06
C TYR A 512 6.33 -23.25 2.57
N LEU A 513 6.08 -24.21 3.46
CA LEU A 513 5.54 -25.53 3.13
C LEU A 513 4.02 -25.58 3.17
N LEU A 514 3.40 -24.68 3.93
CA LEU A 514 1.99 -24.70 4.33
C LEU A 514 1.04 -24.92 3.15
N ASP A 515 1.08 -24.03 2.16
CA ASP A 515 0.14 -24.08 1.03
C ASP A 515 0.31 -25.37 0.21
N SER A 516 1.56 -25.79 -0.03
CA SER A 516 1.85 -26.99 -0.84
C SER A 516 1.45 -28.27 -0.12
N CYS A 517 1.69 -28.36 1.19
CA CYS A 517 1.36 -29.53 1.98
C CYS A 517 -0.15 -29.62 2.24
N LEU A 518 -0.81 -28.51 2.58
CA LEU A 518 -2.27 -28.51 2.74
C LEU A 518 -2.98 -28.88 1.44
N THR A 519 -2.53 -28.36 0.30
CA THR A 519 -3.09 -28.76 -1.00
C THR A 519 -2.94 -30.26 -1.24
N SER A 520 -1.79 -30.84 -0.91
CA SER A 520 -1.53 -32.28 -1.09
C SER A 520 -2.24 -33.18 -0.08
N LEU A 521 -2.39 -32.74 1.18
CA LEU A 521 -3.01 -33.50 2.25
C LEU A 521 -4.54 -33.43 2.18
N LEU A 522 -5.07 -32.28 1.76
CA LEU A 522 -6.51 -32.04 1.69
C LEU A 522 -7.09 -32.30 0.29
N GLY A 523 -6.27 -32.43 -0.76
CA GLY A 523 -6.75 -32.46 -2.15
C GLY A 523 -6.16 -33.57 -3.04
N GLU A 524 -6.98 -34.58 -3.31
CA GLU A 524 -7.18 -35.16 -4.66
C GLU A 524 -8.58 -35.79 -4.87
N ASN A 525 -9.44 -35.97 -3.85
CA ASN A 525 -10.64 -36.82 -3.98
C ASN A 525 -12.02 -36.16 -4.05
N ARG A 526 -12.17 -34.83 -4.06
CA ARG A 526 -13.50 -34.19 -4.28
C ARG A 526 -13.40 -32.84 -4.99
N ALA A 527 -13.16 -32.85 -6.30
CA ALA A 527 -13.68 -31.76 -7.12
C ALA A 527 -15.21 -31.88 -7.11
N PRO A 528 -15.99 -30.79 -6.94
CA PRO A 528 -17.44 -30.86 -7.03
C PRO A 528 -17.82 -31.36 -8.42
N GLU A 529 -18.68 -32.38 -8.47
CA GLU A 529 -19.31 -32.85 -9.71
C GLU A 529 -19.81 -31.63 -10.48
N SER A 530 -19.27 -31.45 -11.68
CA SER A 530 -19.75 -30.48 -12.65
C SER A 530 -21.27 -30.64 -12.79
N GLN A 531 -22.00 -29.55 -12.57
CA GLN A 531 -23.44 -29.47 -12.82
C GLN A 531 -23.81 -30.06 -14.18
N PRO A 532 -24.98 -30.71 -14.33
CA PRO A 532 -25.39 -31.29 -15.59
C PRO A 532 -25.52 -30.19 -16.64
N THR A 533 -24.76 -30.30 -17.72
CA THR A 533 -24.91 -29.50 -18.93
C THR A 533 -26.38 -29.47 -19.33
N THR A 534 -27.00 -28.30 -19.20
CA THR A 534 -28.30 -28.03 -19.80
C THR A 534 -28.11 -28.08 -21.30
N ILE A 535 -28.70 -29.10 -21.93
CA ILE A 535 -28.79 -29.24 -23.39
C ILE A 535 -29.59 -28.03 -23.89
N THR A 536 -28.91 -27.06 -24.49
CA THR A 536 -29.55 -26.04 -25.31
C THR A 536 -29.99 -26.70 -26.61
N ASN A 537 -31.31 -26.90 -26.75
CA ASN A 537 -31.93 -27.24 -28.03
C ASN A 537 -31.57 -26.18 -29.06
N ILE A 538 -30.88 -26.61 -30.10
CA ILE A 538 -30.68 -25.88 -31.36
C ILE A 538 -32.00 -25.99 -32.12
N PRO A 539 -32.63 -24.89 -32.58
CA PRO A 539 -33.67 -24.97 -33.58
C PRO A 539 -33.01 -25.24 -34.94
N GLU A 540 -33.35 -26.36 -35.57
CA GLU A 540 -33.11 -26.58 -37.00
C GLU A 540 -34.03 -25.63 -37.79
N GLU A 541 -33.43 -24.62 -38.42
CA GLU A 541 -34.00 -23.98 -39.60
C GLU A 541 -33.25 -24.53 -40.81
N ASP A 542 -33.91 -25.37 -41.60
CA ASP A 542 -33.78 -25.41 -43.05
C ASP A 542 -34.83 -26.37 -43.62
N GLU A 543 -35.84 -25.82 -44.30
CA GLU A 543 -36.34 -26.36 -45.57
C GLU A 543 -37.29 -25.35 -46.25
N PRO A 544 -36.98 -24.93 -47.49
CA PRO A 544 -37.97 -24.39 -48.40
C PRO A 544 -38.23 -25.40 -49.52
N ALA A 545 -39.48 -25.86 -49.69
CA ALA A 545 -40.02 -26.22 -51.01
C ALA A 545 -41.51 -26.58 -50.97
N ASN A 546 -42.24 -25.91 -51.86
CA ASN A 546 -43.36 -26.44 -52.66
C ASN A 546 -44.72 -26.73 -52.01
N GLY A 547 -45.75 -26.10 -52.60
CA GLY A 547 -46.93 -26.83 -53.04
C GLY A 547 -48.28 -26.23 -52.63
N THR A 548 -48.84 -25.42 -53.54
CA THR A 548 -50.26 -25.43 -53.98
C THR A 548 -51.35 -25.89 -53.01
N GLU A 549 -52.27 -24.99 -52.66
CA GLU A 549 -53.60 -24.83 -53.29
C GLU A 549 -54.14 -23.41 -53.04
#